data_AF-A0A7Z9C7W9-F1
#
_entry.id   AF-A0A7Z9C7W9-F1
#
_cell.length_a   1.000
_cell.length_b   1.000
_cell.length_c   1.000
_cell.angle_alpha   90.00
_cell.angle_beta   90.00
_cell.angle_gamma   90.00
#
_symmetry.space_group_name_H-M   'P 1'
#
loop_
_entity.id
_entity.type
_entity.pdbx_description
1 polymer ?
#
loop_
_entity_poly.entity_id
_entity_poly.type
_entity_poly.pdbx_seq_one_letter_code
_entity_poly.pdbx_strand_id
1 'polypeptide(L)'
;MVYGLDQWATIVAILGFGSKHLRSRGGPVLKYLTEATFPLYLAHQTILVAAVWIIRPARLPVGLEALFLLLITFAGSFAVFEVVKRIPAIRPLWGLKPLDGRPWPVDLAALRRPTARYHRRRRLLAIGVAAPLLALTVVAAAIAAYPGFDNATQYLSELGGATAPAPIIFNGGVFVAGVMAALAGIGFGLAVYALTEKRIAAAVIAVVFVLAGAGMSASTLYPWPDPRHMIINLALGIQLAPVLLLWGLASRRDAPRLKIFLAATFVIMAILTVVTKHLVFPGTVNDDNVGWWERAYAIVLVCWVGIAAWVLDRKLLQDAVKFPQRLPDAAPAVKPG
;
A
#
# COMPACT_ATOMS: atom_id res chain seq x y z
N MET A 1 10.08 -36.25 -24.76
CA MET A 1 8.87 -35.69 -25.42
C MET A 1 7.60 -36.46 -25.06
N VAL A 2 7.55 -37.79 -25.20
CA VAL A 2 6.36 -38.62 -24.89
C VAL A 2 5.85 -38.45 -23.45
N TYR A 3 6.74 -38.50 -22.45
CA TYR A 3 6.36 -38.31 -21.04
C TYR A 3 5.75 -36.92 -20.75
N GLY A 4 6.31 -35.87 -21.36
CA GLY A 4 5.77 -34.52 -21.23
C GLY A 4 4.39 -34.39 -21.89
N LEU A 5 4.21 -34.98 -23.07
CA LEU A 5 2.91 -35.05 -23.74
C LEU A 5 1.86 -35.77 -22.90
N ASP A 6 2.22 -36.90 -22.29
CA ASP A 6 1.31 -37.69 -21.44
C ASP A 6 0.89 -36.92 -20.17
N GLN A 7 1.84 -36.31 -19.47
CA GLN A 7 1.56 -35.46 -18.30
C GLN A 7 0.65 -34.28 -18.64
N TRP A 8 0.97 -33.55 -19.71
CA TRP A 8 0.18 -32.40 -20.13
C TRP A 8 -1.19 -32.79 -20.66
N ALA A 9 -1.30 -33.85 -21.45
CA ALA A 9 -2.58 -34.36 -21.95
C ALA A 9 -3.49 -34.77 -20.78
N THR A 10 -2.94 -35.40 -19.75
CA THR A 10 -3.67 -35.77 -18.53
C THR A 10 -4.20 -34.54 -17.79
N ILE A 11 -3.35 -33.52 -17.58
CA ILE A 11 -3.76 -32.27 -16.93
C ILE A 11 -4.87 -31.58 -17.74
N VAL A 12 -4.71 -31.47 -19.06
CA VAL A 12 -5.70 -30.84 -19.96
C VAL A 12 -7.01 -31.63 -19.95
N ALA A 13 -6.96 -32.97 -19.96
CA ALA A 13 -8.14 -33.82 -19.89
C ALA A 13 -8.90 -33.62 -18.57
N ILE A 14 -8.20 -33.60 -17.43
CA ILE A 14 -8.80 -33.37 -16.10
C ILE A 14 -9.44 -31.97 -16.05
N LEU A 15 -8.71 -30.93 -16.48
CA LEU A 15 -9.21 -29.55 -16.47
C LEU A 15 -10.39 -29.36 -17.44
N GLY A 16 -10.33 -29.96 -18.64
CA GLY A 16 -11.39 -29.92 -19.63
C GLY A 16 -12.66 -30.64 -19.16
N PHE A 17 -12.51 -31.81 -18.56
CA PHE A 17 -13.62 -32.56 -17.97
C PHE A 17 -14.23 -31.82 -16.78
N GLY A 18 -13.40 -31.27 -15.89
CA GLY A 18 -13.83 -30.44 -14.77
C GLY A 18 -14.59 -29.19 -15.23
N SER A 19 -14.06 -28.47 -16.23
CA SER A 19 -14.73 -27.31 -16.83
C SER A 19 -16.09 -27.68 -17.43
N LYS A 20 -16.17 -28.78 -18.18
CA LYS A 20 -17.44 -29.22 -18.81
C LYS A 20 -18.52 -29.57 -17.77
N HIS A 21 -18.15 -30.24 -16.68
CA HIS A 21 -19.14 -30.80 -15.73
C HIS A 21 -19.39 -29.94 -14.49
N LEU A 22 -18.43 -29.12 -14.06
CA LEU A 22 -18.54 -28.32 -12.84
C LEU A 22 -18.91 -26.84 -13.11
N ARG A 23 -18.61 -26.31 -14.31
CA ARG A 23 -18.82 -24.88 -14.62
C ARG A 23 -20.30 -24.50 -14.65
N SER A 24 -21.17 -25.39 -15.12
CA SER A 24 -22.62 -25.17 -15.17
C SER A 24 -23.34 -25.45 -13.84
N ARG A 25 -22.68 -26.15 -12.91
CA ARG A 25 -23.26 -26.58 -11.62
C ARG A 25 -22.97 -25.63 -10.46
N GLY A 26 -22.47 -24.42 -10.74
CA GLY A 26 -21.95 -23.44 -9.79
C GLY A 26 -22.58 -23.52 -8.39
N GLY A 27 -21.85 -24.10 -7.44
CA GLY A 27 -22.32 -24.38 -6.08
C GLY A 27 -21.45 -23.71 -5.01
N PRO A 28 -21.93 -23.67 -3.75
CA PRO A 28 -21.21 -23.02 -2.64
C PRO A 28 -19.83 -23.62 -2.39
N VAL A 29 -19.68 -24.94 -2.57
CA VAL A 29 -18.39 -25.65 -2.44
C VAL A 29 -17.40 -25.22 -3.52
N LEU A 30 -17.82 -25.19 -4.79
CA LEU A 30 -16.95 -24.78 -5.88
C LEU A 30 -16.49 -23.33 -5.71
N LYS A 31 -17.39 -22.44 -5.28
CA LYS A 31 -17.04 -21.04 -4.98
C LYS A 31 -16.04 -20.94 -3.82
N TYR A 32 -16.26 -21.71 -2.74
CA TYR A 32 -15.35 -21.75 -1.59
C TYR A 32 -13.95 -22.23 -1.98
N LEU A 33 -13.86 -23.33 -2.73
CA LEU A 33 -12.58 -23.87 -3.20
C LEU A 33 -11.90 -22.94 -4.20
N THR A 34 -12.66 -22.31 -5.10
CA THR A 34 -12.12 -21.32 -6.04
C THR A 34 -11.52 -20.11 -5.31
N GLU A 35 -12.17 -19.64 -4.24
CA GLU A 35 -11.62 -18.58 -3.39
C GLU A 35 -10.35 -19.06 -2.66
N ALA A 36 -10.29 -20.33 -2.23
CA ALA A 36 -9.15 -20.89 -1.51
C ALA A 36 -7.90 -21.08 -2.37
N THR A 37 -8.03 -21.40 -3.67
CA THR A 37 -6.91 -21.80 -4.54
C THR A 37 -5.74 -20.81 -4.50
N PHE A 38 -6.00 -19.51 -4.65
CA PHE A 38 -4.94 -18.51 -4.71
C PHE A 38 -4.25 -18.27 -3.34
N PRO A 39 -5.00 -18.11 -2.22
CA PRO A 39 -4.40 -18.09 -0.89
C PRO A 39 -3.57 -19.32 -0.54
N LEU A 40 -4.04 -20.53 -0.89
CA LEU A 40 -3.29 -21.77 -0.68
C LEU A 40 -1.99 -21.74 -1.49
N TYR A 41 -2.05 -21.33 -2.76
CA TYR A 41 -0.88 -21.17 -3.60
C TYR A 41 0.12 -20.15 -3.04
N LEU A 42 -0.31 -19.05 -2.43
CA LEU A 42 0.62 -18.10 -1.81
C LEU A 42 1.25 -18.66 -0.52
N ALA A 43 0.47 -19.35 0.31
CA ALA A 43 0.93 -19.81 1.62
C ALA A 43 1.82 -21.07 1.57
N HIS A 44 1.59 -21.97 0.61
CA HIS A 44 2.15 -23.31 0.65
C HIS A 44 3.68 -23.34 0.66
N GLN A 45 4.34 -22.54 -0.17
CA GLN A 45 5.80 -22.58 -0.31
C GLN A 45 6.49 -22.14 0.99
N THR A 46 6.05 -21.03 1.58
CA THR A 46 6.59 -20.52 2.85
C THR A 46 6.42 -21.53 3.98
N ILE A 47 5.24 -22.14 4.07
CA ILE A 47 4.94 -23.15 5.10
C ILE A 47 5.75 -24.42 4.86
N LEU A 48 5.87 -24.87 3.60
CA LEU A 48 6.67 -26.03 3.24
C LEU A 48 8.13 -25.83 3.63
N VAL A 49 8.73 -24.68 3.28
CA VAL A 49 10.13 -24.38 3.62
C VAL A 49 10.33 -24.37 5.14
N ALA A 50 9.44 -23.74 5.89
CA ALA A 50 9.48 -23.75 7.36
C ALA A 50 9.33 -25.17 7.93
N ALA A 51 8.39 -25.95 7.42
CA ALA A 51 8.15 -27.32 7.84
C ALA A 51 9.36 -28.23 7.56
N VAL A 52 9.97 -28.11 6.38
CA VAL A 52 11.22 -28.82 6.01
C VAL A 52 12.32 -28.47 7.02
N TRP A 53 12.54 -27.19 7.31
CA TRP A 53 13.60 -26.79 8.25
C TRP A 53 13.41 -27.37 9.65
N ILE A 54 12.15 -27.53 10.10
CA ILE A 54 11.80 -28.11 11.40
C ILE A 54 11.88 -29.65 11.40
N ILE A 55 11.45 -30.31 10.33
CA ILE A 55 11.29 -31.79 10.29
C ILE A 55 12.58 -32.50 9.86
N ARG A 56 13.37 -31.90 8.94
CA ARG A 56 14.60 -32.52 8.42
C ARG A 56 15.57 -32.99 9.51
N PRO A 57 15.79 -32.25 10.61
CA PRO A 57 16.66 -32.71 11.70
C PRO A 57 16.22 -34.04 12.34
N ALA A 58 14.94 -34.41 12.28
CA ALA A 58 14.40 -35.63 12.89
C ALA A 58 14.71 -36.92 12.11
N ARG A 59 15.28 -36.83 10.89
CA ARG A 59 15.70 -37.97 10.05
C ARG A 59 14.65 -39.08 9.92
N LEU A 60 13.40 -38.70 9.71
CA LEU A 60 12.28 -39.64 9.56
C LEU A 60 12.43 -40.51 8.30
N PRO A 61 11.82 -41.70 8.26
CA PRO A 61 11.67 -42.46 7.02
C PRO A 61 10.97 -41.64 5.93
N VAL A 62 11.41 -41.79 4.68
CA VAL A 62 11.00 -40.90 3.57
C VAL A 62 9.49 -40.79 3.39
N GLY A 63 8.75 -41.87 3.60
CA GLY A 63 7.29 -41.90 3.47
C GLY A 63 6.59 -41.08 4.57
N LEU A 64 7.09 -41.16 5.81
CA LEU A 64 6.56 -40.38 6.92
C LEU A 64 6.93 -38.90 6.77
N GLU A 65 8.17 -38.61 6.37
CA GLU A 65 8.61 -37.24 6.08
C GLU A 65 7.72 -36.60 5.01
N ALA A 66 7.49 -37.31 3.89
CA ALA A 66 6.63 -36.84 2.81
C ALA A 66 5.18 -36.61 3.28
N LEU A 67 4.62 -37.54 4.07
CA LEU A 67 3.27 -37.41 4.61
C LEU A 67 3.13 -36.20 5.54
N PHE A 68 4.08 -36.01 6.46
CA PHE A 68 4.04 -34.85 7.36
C PHE A 68 4.17 -33.53 6.62
N LEU A 69 5.10 -33.44 5.66
CA LEU A 69 5.25 -32.24 4.83
C LEU A 69 3.97 -31.93 4.06
N LEU A 70 3.36 -32.93 3.43
CA LEU A 70 2.09 -32.78 2.73
C LEU A 70 0.98 -32.25 3.66
N LEU A 71 0.78 -32.89 4.80
CA LEU A 71 -0.28 -32.55 5.74
C LEU A 71 -0.09 -31.17 6.37
N ILE A 72 1.13 -30.85 6.80
CA ILE A 72 1.46 -29.54 7.41
C ILE A 72 1.29 -28.43 6.39
N THR A 73 1.81 -28.62 5.18
CA THR A 73 1.68 -27.61 4.11
C THR A 73 0.23 -27.41 3.71
N PHE A 74 -0.54 -28.49 3.54
CA PHE A 74 -1.96 -28.40 3.17
C PHE A 74 -2.78 -27.75 4.29
N ALA A 75 -2.72 -28.28 5.51
CA ALA A 75 -3.50 -27.79 6.65
C ALA A 75 -3.10 -26.38 7.04
N GLY A 76 -1.80 -26.06 7.03
CA GLY A 76 -1.29 -24.73 7.30
C GLY A 76 -1.76 -23.71 6.26
N SER A 77 -1.68 -24.05 4.97
CA SER A 77 -2.14 -23.16 3.89
C SER A 77 -3.65 -22.92 3.97
N PHE A 78 -4.41 -23.97 4.32
CA PHE A 78 -5.85 -23.87 4.52
C PHE A 78 -6.21 -23.03 5.75
N ALA A 79 -5.47 -23.17 6.86
CA ALA A 79 -5.64 -22.33 8.04
C ALA A 79 -5.38 -20.85 7.72
N VAL A 80 -4.33 -20.55 6.94
CA VAL A 80 -4.06 -19.18 6.45
C VAL A 80 -5.23 -18.65 5.63
N PHE A 81 -5.77 -19.43 4.69
CA PHE A 81 -6.95 -19.05 3.93
C PHE A 81 -8.15 -18.71 4.84
N GLU A 82 -8.44 -19.55 5.84
CA GLU A 82 -9.54 -19.30 6.77
C GLU A 82 -9.35 -18.01 7.58
N VAL A 83 -8.12 -17.70 8.00
CA VAL A 83 -7.80 -16.43 8.67
C VAL A 83 -7.98 -15.25 7.73
N VAL A 84 -7.40 -15.33 6.52
CA VAL A 84 -7.46 -14.28 5.49
C VAL A 84 -8.90 -13.97 5.09
N LYS A 85 -9.72 -15.00 4.91
CA LYS A 85 -11.12 -14.87 4.54
C LYS A 85 -11.92 -14.07 5.58
N ARG A 86 -11.56 -14.16 6.87
CA ARG A 86 -12.25 -13.51 8.00
C ARG A 86 -11.82 -12.06 8.24
N ILE A 87 -10.63 -11.66 7.77
CA ILE A 87 -10.09 -10.31 8.00
C ILE A 87 -10.28 -9.46 6.73
N PRO A 88 -11.28 -8.54 6.69
CA PRO A 88 -11.66 -7.86 5.45
C PRO A 88 -10.53 -7.04 4.81
N ALA A 89 -9.61 -6.52 5.62
CA ALA A 89 -8.52 -5.66 5.18
C ALA A 89 -7.44 -6.41 4.37
N ILE A 90 -7.19 -7.69 4.67
CA ILE A 90 -6.12 -8.46 4.02
C ILE A 90 -6.63 -9.31 2.86
N ARG A 91 -7.95 -9.55 2.75
CA ARG A 91 -8.58 -10.29 1.65
C ARG A 91 -8.00 -9.94 0.26
N PRO A 92 -7.91 -8.66 -0.14
CA PRO A 92 -7.46 -8.32 -1.49
C PRO A 92 -5.97 -8.60 -1.72
N LEU A 93 -5.13 -8.54 -0.69
CA LEU A 93 -3.70 -8.88 -0.78
C LEU A 93 -3.48 -10.37 -1.07
N TRP A 94 -4.46 -11.19 -0.71
CA TRP A 94 -4.50 -12.62 -0.93
C TRP A 94 -5.46 -13.00 -2.06
N GLY A 95 -5.72 -12.09 -3.01
CA GLY A 95 -6.52 -12.36 -4.22
C GLY A 95 -8.01 -12.60 -3.99
N LEU A 96 -8.52 -12.41 -2.76
CA LEU A 96 -9.94 -12.52 -2.45
C LEU A 96 -10.67 -11.20 -2.75
N LYS A 97 -11.91 -11.31 -3.23
CA LYS A 97 -12.76 -10.13 -3.46
C LYS A 97 -13.05 -9.39 -2.14
N PRO A 98 -13.04 -8.04 -2.14
CA PRO A 98 -13.51 -7.23 -1.03
C PRO A 98 -14.94 -7.57 -0.63
N LEU A 99 -15.24 -7.57 0.68
CA LEU A 99 -16.58 -7.91 1.19
C LEU A 99 -17.64 -6.86 0.82
N ASP A 100 -17.23 -5.61 0.63
CA ASP A 100 -18.11 -4.51 0.23
C ASP A 100 -18.38 -4.49 -1.28
N GLY A 101 -17.82 -5.43 -2.05
CA GLY A 101 -17.98 -5.54 -3.50
C GLY A 101 -17.32 -4.41 -4.30
N ARG A 102 -16.63 -3.49 -3.64
CA ARG A 102 -16.03 -2.31 -4.28
C ARG A 102 -14.63 -2.65 -4.80
N PRO A 103 -14.19 -2.05 -5.92
CA PRO A 103 -12.83 -2.20 -6.40
C PRO A 103 -11.80 -1.78 -5.33
N TRP A 104 -10.73 -2.55 -5.19
CA TRP A 104 -9.58 -2.26 -4.34
C TRP A 104 -8.35 -1.99 -5.22
N PRO A 105 -7.48 -1.02 -4.87
CA PRO A 105 -7.60 -0.11 -3.74
C PRO A 105 -8.60 1.03 -3.96
N VAL A 106 -8.76 1.50 -5.20
CA VAL A 106 -9.61 2.67 -5.55
C VAL A 106 -10.53 2.34 -6.73
N ASP A 107 -11.76 2.83 -6.68
CA ASP A 107 -12.72 2.70 -7.78
C ASP A 107 -12.44 3.71 -8.90
N LEU A 108 -11.57 3.31 -9.84
CA LEU A 108 -11.16 4.14 -10.98
C LEU A 108 -12.33 4.51 -11.90
N ALA A 109 -13.32 3.63 -12.05
CA ALA A 109 -14.48 3.89 -12.89
C ALA A 109 -15.35 5.01 -12.27
N ALA A 110 -15.60 4.94 -10.96
CA ALA A 110 -16.32 5.98 -10.23
C ALA A 110 -15.55 7.32 -10.19
N LEU A 111 -14.22 7.30 -10.22
CA LEU A 111 -13.42 8.53 -10.31
C LEU A 111 -13.49 9.18 -11.70
N ARG A 112 -13.61 8.40 -12.78
CA ARG A 112 -13.72 8.92 -14.15
C ARG A 112 -15.09 9.56 -14.43
N ARG A 113 -16.18 8.96 -13.94
CA ARG A 113 -17.56 9.46 -14.12
C ARG A 113 -18.19 9.85 -12.78
N PRO A 114 -17.94 11.07 -12.29
CA PRO A 114 -18.32 11.43 -10.93
C PRO A 114 -19.82 11.77 -10.83
N THR A 115 -20.60 10.85 -10.27
CA THR A 115 -22.00 11.09 -9.87
C THR A 115 -22.15 11.32 -8.36
N ALA A 116 -21.12 10.96 -7.58
CA ALA A 116 -21.17 11.00 -6.12
C ALA A 116 -20.64 12.31 -5.54
N ARG A 117 -21.21 12.69 -4.38
CA ARG A 117 -20.73 13.77 -3.52
C ARG A 117 -19.24 13.59 -3.20
N TYR A 118 -18.50 14.69 -3.08
CA TYR A 118 -17.07 14.75 -2.79
C TYR A 118 -16.10 14.23 -3.87
N HIS A 119 -16.53 14.01 -5.12
CA HIS A 119 -15.67 13.46 -6.17
C HIS A 119 -14.29 14.13 -6.34
N ARG A 120 -14.19 15.47 -6.25
CA ARG A 120 -12.90 16.18 -6.35
C ARG A 120 -11.95 15.81 -5.20
N ARG A 121 -12.48 15.73 -3.98
CA ARG A 121 -11.73 15.36 -2.77
C ARG A 121 -11.21 13.93 -2.89
N ARG A 122 -12.06 13.03 -3.40
CA ARG A 122 -11.72 11.63 -3.68
C ARG A 122 -10.61 11.47 -4.72
N ARG A 123 -10.63 12.26 -5.80
CA ARG A 123 -9.54 12.28 -6.81
C ARG A 123 -8.19 12.67 -6.20
N LEU A 124 -8.17 13.68 -5.31
CA LEU A 124 -6.95 14.07 -4.61
C LEU A 124 -6.45 12.98 -3.64
N LEU A 125 -7.35 12.29 -2.94
CA LEU A 125 -6.98 11.14 -2.11
C LEU A 125 -6.45 9.97 -2.96
N ALA A 126 -6.99 9.75 -4.16
CA ALA A 126 -6.47 8.73 -5.08
C ALA A 126 -5.02 9.02 -5.51
N ILE A 127 -4.65 10.31 -5.65
CA ILE A 127 -3.24 10.70 -5.83
C ILE A 127 -2.42 10.30 -4.60
N GLY A 128 -2.94 10.50 -3.38
CA GLY A 128 -2.31 10.05 -2.14
C GLY A 128 -2.14 8.53 -2.03
N VAL A 129 -3.04 7.74 -2.62
CA VAL A 129 -2.89 6.28 -2.75
C VAL A 129 -1.79 5.91 -3.75
N ALA A 130 -1.68 6.64 -4.85
CA ALA A 130 -0.71 6.37 -5.91
C ALA A 130 0.72 6.85 -5.59
N ALA A 131 0.88 7.92 -4.82
CA ALA A 131 2.19 8.56 -4.60
C ALA A 131 3.23 7.62 -3.97
N PRO A 132 2.91 6.81 -2.93
CA PRO A 132 3.85 5.86 -2.37
C PRO A 132 4.26 4.76 -3.36
N LEU A 133 3.33 4.32 -4.20
CA LEU A 133 3.63 3.31 -5.23
C LEU A 133 4.62 3.87 -6.25
N LEU A 134 4.40 5.11 -6.70
CA LEU A 134 5.35 5.79 -7.57
C LEU A 134 6.73 5.88 -6.90
N ALA A 135 6.80 6.39 -5.66
CA ALA A 135 8.06 6.53 -4.93
C ALA A 135 8.83 5.21 -4.83
N LEU A 136 8.15 4.11 -4.45
CA LEU A 136 8.78 2.78 -4.37
C LEU A 136 9.25 2.28 -5.73
N THR A 137 8.44 2.46 -6.79
CA THR A 137 8.83 2.04 -8.15
C THR A 137 10.01 2.83 -8.70
N VAL A 138 10.06 4.13 -8.42
CA VAL A 138 11.16 5.03 -8.80
C VAL A 138 12.45 4.61 -8.11
N VAL A 139 12.40 4.35 -6.80
CA VAL A 139 13.56 3.87 -6.04
C VAL A 139 14.06 2.54 -6.59
N ALA A 140 13.16 1.57 -6.80
CA ALA A 140 13.54 0.28 -7.34
C ALA A 140 14.13 0.38 -8.75
N ALA A 141 13.56 1.23 -9.61
CA ALA A 141 14.06 1.47 -10.96
C ALA A 141 15.44 2.16 -10.95
N ALA A 142 15.65 3.13 -10.05
CA ALA A 142 16.94 3.81 -9.92
C ALA A 142 18.03 2.86 -9.40
N ILE A 143 17.72 2.01 -8.43
CA ILE A 143 18.64 0.96 -7.94
C ILE A 143 19.00 -0.01 -9.07
N ALA A 144 18.00 -0.49 -9.82
CA ALA A 144 18.22 -1.39 -10.94
C ALA A 144 19.06 -0.76 -12.06
N ALA A 145 19.01 0.57 -12.20
CA ALA A 145 19.79 1.34 -13.16
C ALA A 145 21.18 1.76 -12.66
N TYR A 146 21.57 1.40 -11.43
CA TYR A 146 22.86 1.74 -10.83
C TYR A 146 23.67 0.48 -10.52
N PRO A 147 24.48 -0.01 -11.49
CA PRO A 147 25.38 -1.13 -11.26
C PRO A 147 26.38 -0.83 -10.14
N GLY A 148 26.47 -1.72 -9.15
CA GLY A 148 27.37 -1.56 -8.01
C GLY A 148 26.77 -0.75 -6.84
N PHE A 149 25.50 -0.34 -6.93
CA PHE A 149 24.83 0.33 -5.82
C PHE A 149 24.64 -0.62 -4.63
N ASP A 150 25.20 -0.25 -3.48
CA ASP A 150 25.13 -1.02 -2.25
C ASP A 150 23.97 -0.54 -1.36
N ASN A 151 23.01 -1.43 -1.11
CA ASN A 151 21.87 -1.13 -0.28
C ASN A 151 22.23 -1.05 1.21
N ALA A 152 23.37 -1.56 1.66
CA ALA A 152 23.77 -1.45 3.05
C ALA A 152 24.36 -0.08 3.37
N THR A 153 25.23 0.43 2.50
CA THR A 153 26.13 1.54 2.82
C THR A 153 25.74 2.86 2.15
N GLN A 154 25.04 2.81 1.00
CA GLN A 154 24.72 4.03 0.25
C GLN A 154 23.33 4.59 0.57
N TYR A 155 23.28 5.93 0.59
CA TYR A 155 22.07 6.70 0.85
C TYR A 155 21.12 6.68 -0.34
N LEU A 156 19.83 6.92 -0.08
CA LEU A 156 18.80 7.00 -1.10
C LEU A 156 19.03 8.19 -2.03
N SER A 157 19.48 9.32 -1.50
CA SER A 157 19.79 10.52 -2.29
C SER A 157 20.95 10.31 -3.29
N GLU A 158 21.83 9.33 -3.09
CA GLU A 158 22.89 9.01 -4.05
C GLU A 158 22.34 8.45 -5.37
N LEU A 159 21.13 7.88 -5.37
CA LEU A 159 20.44 7.43 -6.59
C LEU A 159 20.13 8.59 -7.54
N GLY A 160 20.03 9.82 -7.01
CA GLY A 160 19.89 11.06 -7.77
C GLY A 160 21.16 11.91 -7.82
N GLY A 161 22.27 11.40 -7.28
CA GLY A 161 23.51 12.15 -7.12
C GLY A 161 24.44 12.06 -8.32
N ALA A 162 25.57 12.76 -8.24
CA ALA A 162 26.57 12.83 -9.30
C ALA A 162 27.19 11.48 -9.70
N THR A 163 27.15 10.48 -8.81
CA THR A 163 27.71 9.14 -9.04
C THR A 163 26.73 8.20 -9.75
N ALA A 164 25.43 8.54 -9.79
CA ALA A 164 24.43 7.70 -10.43
C ALA A 164 24.55 7.76 -11.97
N PRO A 165 24.46 6.62 -12.68
CA PRO A 165 24.48 6.59 -14.14
C PRO A 165 23.26 7.27 -14.78
N ALA A 166 22.09 7.18 -14.12
CA ALA A 166 20.82 7.70 -14.60
C ALA A 166 20.06 8.47 -13.49
N PRO A 167 20.61 9.60 -13.00
CA PRO A 167 20.07 10.30 -11.83
C PRO A 167 18.66 10.86 -12.05
N ILE A 168 18.28 11.07 -13.31
CA ILE A 168 16.94 11.55 -13.69
C ILE A 168 15.81 10.57 -13.32
N ILE A 169 16.10 9.27 -13.25
CA ILE A 169 15.10 8.27 -12.84
C ILE A 169 14.65 8.59 -11.42
N PHE A 170 15.62 8.76 -10.51
CA PHE A 170 15.37 9.11 -9.13
C PHE A 170 14.83 10.54 -8.98
N ASN A 171 15.56 11.54 -9.49
CA ASN A 171 15.21 12.96 -9.32
C ASN A 171 13.87 13.32 -9.95
N GLY A 172 13.61 12.85 -11.18
CA GLY A 172 12.32 13.06 -11.84
C GLY A 172 11.18 12.38 -11.09
N GLY A 173 11.41 11.16 -10.61
CA GLY A 173 10.42 10.43 -9.82
C GLY A 173 10.12 11.06 -8.47
N VAL A 174 11.14 11.52 -7.74
CA VAL A 174 10.99 12.25 -6.46
C VAL A 174 10.28 13.59 -6.69
N PHE A 175 10.56 14.29 -7.79
CA PHE A 175 9.88 15.54 -8.14
C PHE A 175 8.37 15.31 -8.29
N VAL A 176 7.99 14.30 -9.08
CA VAL A 176 6.58 13.94 -9.31
C VAL A 176 5.94 13.46 -8.00
N ALA A 177 6.63 12.63 -7.20
CA ALA A 177 6.14 12.19 -5.91
C ALA A 177 5.90 13.36 -4.94
N GLY A 178 6.77 14.37 -4.94
CA GLY A 178 6.62 15.60 -4.15
C GLY A 178 5.37 16.40 -4.55
N VAL A 179 5.14 16.59 -5.86
CA VAL A 179 3.92 17.23 -6.38
C VAL A 179 2.68 16.42 -5.98
N MET A 180 2.74 15.09 -6.11
CA MET A 180 1.65 14.21 -5.71
C MET A 180 1.37 14.29 -4.20
N ALA A 181 2.40 14.38 -3.35
CA ALA A 181 2.26 14.54 -1.91
C ALA A 181 1.57 15.87 -1.54
N ALA A 182 1.91 16.97 -2.21
CA ALA A 182 1.25 18.25 -2.02
C ALA A 182 -0.25 18.18 -2.40
N LEU A 183 -0.57 17.60 -3.57
CA LEU A 183 -1.96 17.40 -4.01
C LEU A 183 -2.74 16.48 -3.07
N ALA A 184 -2.12 15.40 -2.61
CA ALA A 184 -2.69 14.50 -1.61
C ALA A 184 -2.98 15.24 -0.31
N GLY A 185 -2.08 16.14 0.12
CA GLY A 185 -2.26 17.02 1.28
C GLY A 185 -3.50 17.88 1.22
N ILE A 186 -3.74 18.51 0.08
CA ILE A 186 -4.98 19.26 -0.19
C ILE A 186 -6.18 18.30 -0.08
N GLY A 187 -6.06 17.08 -0.61
CA GLY A 187 -7.05 16.02 -0.47
C GLY A 187 -7.35 15.66 0.99
N PHE A 188 -6.33 15.45 1.82
CA PHE A 188 -6.45 15.19 3.26
C PHE A 188 -7.15 16.33 3.99
N GLY A 189 -6.72 17.57 3.78
CA GLY A 189 -7.34 18.74 4.39
C GLY A 189 -8.82 18.87 4.01
N LEU A 190 -9.14 18.78 2.72
CA LEU A 190 -10.52 18.84 2.23
C LEU A 190 -11.37 17.67 2.74
N ALA A 191 -10.79 16.47 2.88
CA ALA A 191 -11.47 15.30 3.44
C ALA A 191 -11.78 15.48 4.92
N VAL A 192 -10.81 15.95 5.72
CA VAL A 192 -11.04 16.26 7.14
C VAL A 192 -12.12 17.32 7.29
N TYR A 193 -12.05 18.42 6.53
CA TYR A 193 -13.10 19.44 6.55
C TYR A 193 -14.47 18.87 6.16
N ALA A 194 -14.53 17.96 5.18
CA ALA A 194 -15.76 17.29 4.77
C ALA A 194 -16.43 16.51 5.91
N LEU A 195 -15.62 15.83 6.71
CA LEU A 195 -16.06 14.85 7.69
C LEU A 195 -16.29 15.47 9.06
N THR A 196 -15.63 16.60 9.37
CA THR A 196 -15.61 17.17 10.73
C THR A 196 -15.88 18.66 10.81
N GLU A 197 -15.94 19.36 9.68
CA GLU A 197 -16.12 20.82 9.58
C GLU A 197 -15.02 21.67 10.28
N LYS A 198 -13.95 21.03 10.76
CA LYS A 198 -12.81 21.69 11.41
C LYS A 198 -11.87 22.36 10.41
N ARG A 199 -12.13 23.63 10.08
CA ARG A 199 -11.37 24.42 9.10
C ARG A 199 -9.88 24.57 9.43
N ILE A 200 -9.56 24.90 10.68
CA ILE A 200 -8.17 25.13 11.10
C ILE A 200 -7.35 23.85 10.98
N ALA A 201 -7.86 22.73 11.50
CA ALA A 201 -7.19 21.44 11.39
C ALA A 201 -6.98 21.03 9.93
N ALA A 202 -8.01 21.20 9.09
CA ALA A 202 -7.92 20.92 7.66
C ALA A 202 -6.84 21.77 6.95
N ALA A 203 -6.77 23.06 7.25
CA ALA A 203 -5.78 23.97 6.66
C ALA A 203 -4.36 23.61 7.10
N VAL A 204 -4.13 23.36 8.40
CA VAL A 204 -2.81 22.99 8.93
C VAL A 204 -2.33 21.68 8.31
N ILE A 205 -3.20 20.67 8.20
CA ILE A 205 -2.86 19.40 7.53
C ILE A 205 -2.44 19.65 6.07
N ALA A 206 -3.22 20.43 5.32
CA ALA A 206 -2.91 20.72 3.93
C ALA A 206 -1.56 21.44 3.79
N VAL A 207 -1.31 22.46 4.62
CA VAL A 207 -0.05 23.22 4.61
C VAL A 207 1.14 22.32 4.88
N VAL A 208 1.08 21.43 5.90
CA VAL A 208 2.19 20.52 6.23
C VAL A 208 2.54 19.61 5.05
N PHE A 209 1.54 19.04 4.38
CA PHE A 209 1.79 18.21 3.19
C PHE A 209 2.29 19.02 1.99
N VAL A 210 1.78 20.23 1.78
CA VAL A 210 2.22 21.11 0.69
C VAL A 210 3.68 21.52 0.88
N LEU A 211 4.05 21.92 2.10
CA LEU A 211 5.44 22.21 2.44
C LEU A 211 6.32 20.98 2.27
N ALA A 212 5.86 19.81 2.71
CA ALA A 212 6.62 18.58 2.55
C ALA A 212 6.83 18.21 1.08
N GLY A 213 5.77 18.32 0.26
CA GLY A 213 5.83 18.13 -1.19
C GLY A 213 6.77 19.13 -1.88
N ALA A 214 6.69 20.41 -1.50
CA ALA A 214 7.57 21.45 -2.00
C ALA A 214 9.04 21.20 -1.65
N GLY A 215 9.33 20.76 -0.42
CA GLY A 215 10.67 20.37 0.00
C GLY A 215 11.23 19.22 -0.84
N MET A 216 10.45 18.15 -1.03
CA MET A 216 10.84 17.04 -1.89
C MET A 216 11.09 17.49 -3.33
N SER A 217 10.14 18.20 -3.96
CA SER A 217 10.30 18.65 -5.35
C SER A 217 11.44 19.67 -5.53
N ALA A 218 11.66 20.57 -4.58
CA ALA A 218 12.75 21.53 -4.67
C ALA A 218 14.13 20.86 -4.51
N SER A 219 14.21 19.80 -3.70
CA SER A 219 15.47 19.07 -3.50
C SER A 219 16.01 18.42 -4.78
N THR A 220 15.14 18.11 -5.75
CA THR A 220 15.55 17.49 -7.01
C THR A 220 16.17 18.48 -7.99
N LEU A 221 16.01 19.79 -7.74
CA LEU A 221 16.66 20.85 -8.51
C LEU A 221 18.15 21.01 -8.14
N TYR A 222 18.54 20.47 -6.97
CA TYR A 222 19.90 20.50 -6.44
C TYR A 222 20.32 19.05 -6.13
N PRO A 223 20.87 18.32 -7.12
CA PRO A 223 21.32 16.94 -6.92
C PRO A 223 22.36 16.81 -5.81
N TRP A 224 22.34 15.66 -5.12
CA TRP A 224 23.36 15.33 -4.13
C TRP A 224 24.76 15.31 -4.78
N PRO A 225 25.81 15.90 -4.16
CA PRO A 225 25.91 16.37 -2.76
C PRO A 225 25.75 17.88 -2.53
N ASP A 226 25.05 18.63 -3.40
CA ASP A 226 24.84 20.07 -3.21
C ASP A 226 24.16 20.36 -1.84
N PRO A 227 24.69 21.25 -0.98
CA PRO A 227 24.09 21.56 0.32
C PRO A 227 22.63 22.02 0.25
N ARG A 228 22.20 22.63 -0.87
CA ARG A 228 20.81 23.06 -1.10
C ARG A 228 19.85 21.88 -1.24
N HIS A 229 20.36 20.68 -1.52
CA HIS A 229 19.59 19.44 -1.48
C HIS A 229 18.89 19.23 -0.12
N MET A 230 19.48 19.74 0.96
CA MET A 230 18.94 19.65 2.32
C MET A 230 17.60 20.38 2.53
N ILE A 231 17.10 21.12 1.53
CA ILE A 231 15.71 21.60 1.50
C ILE A 231 14.69 20.45 1.61
N ILE A 232 15.11 19.20 1.28
CA ILE A 232 14.33 17.99 1.52
C ILE A 232 13.94 17.81 2.98
N ASN A 233 14.66 18.40 3.94
CA ASN A 233 14.31 18.36 5.36
C ASN A 233 12.94 18.99 5.66
N LEU A 234 12.43 19.88 4.80
CA LEU A 234 11.07 20.39 4.91
C LEU A 234 10.02 19.25 4.77
N ALA A 235 10.37 18.19 4.05
CA ALA A 235 9.57 16.97 3.94
C ALA A 235 9.41 16.23 5.28
N LEU A 236 10.37 16.35 6.20
CA LEU A 236 10.30 15.72 7.52
C LEU A 236 9.13 16.26 8.35
N GLY A 237 8.59 17.44 8.03
CA GLY A 237 7.36 17.96 8.63
C GLY A 237 6.16 17.01 8.49
N ILE A 238 6.17 16.12 7.49
CA ILE A 238 5.14 15.10 7.31
C ILE A 238 5.04 14.11 8.48
N GLN A 239 6.09 13.99 9.32
CA GLN A 239 6.03 13.20 10.56
C GLN A 239 4.97 13.69 11.54
N LEU A 240 4.61 14.98 11.49
CA LEU A 240 3.53 15.53 12.32
C LEU A 240 2.13 15.23 11.75
N ALA A 241 2.04 14.89 10.46
CA ALA A 241 0.77 14.72 9.78
C ALA A 241 -0.15 13.65 10.38
N PRO A 242 0.33 12.48 10.86
CA PRO A 242 -0.53 11.51 11.53
C PRO A 242 -1.21 12.08 12.79
N VAL A 243 -0.48 12.86 13.60
CA VAL A 243 -1.03 13.51 14.81
C VAL A 243 -2.01 14.62 14.45
N LEU A 244 -1.69 15.41 13.42
CA LEU A 244 -2.60 16.44 12.91
C LEU A 244 -3.90 15.82 12.36
N LEU A 245 -3.81 14.66 11.69
CA LEU A 245 -4.98 13.89 11.26
C LEU A 245 -5.78 13.34 12.45
N LEU A 246 -5.13 12.86 13.50
CA LEU A 246 -5.80 12.46 14.75
C LEU A 246 -6.59 13.62 15.35
N TRP A 247 -5.99 14.81 15.42
CA TRP A 247 -6.65 16.03 15.90
C TRP A 247 -7.84 16.44 15.01
N GLY A 248 -7.62 16.45 13.69
CA GLY A 248 -8.63 16.76 12.69
C GLY A 248 -9.83 15.81 12.71
N LEU A 249 -9.59 14.52 13.01
CA LEU A 249 -10.60 13.47 13.08
C LEU A 249 -11.08 13.16 14.51
N ALA A 250 -10.68 13.94 15.52
CA ALA A 250 -10.98 13.63 16.92
C ALA A 250 -12.48 13.44 17.18
N SER A 251 -13.34 14.25 16.54
CA SER A 251 -14.80 14.19 16.67
C SER A 251 -15.45 12.97 16.00
N ARG A 252 -14.77 12.29 15.05
CA ARG A 252 -15.31 11.13 14.34
C ARG A 252 -15.13 9.84 15.16
N ARG A 253 -16.24 9.21 15.56
CA ARG A 253 -16.24 7.93 16.29
C ARG A 253 -16.18 6.70 15.39
N ASP A 254 -16.47 6.85 14.10
CA ASP A 254 -16.62 5.76 13.14
C ASP A 254 -15.29 5.29 12.51
N ALA A 255 -14.14 5.81 12.96
CA ALA A 255 -12.82 5.51 12.40
C ALA A 255 -11.76 5.07 13.46
N PRO A 256 -12.07 4.18 14.43
CA PRO A 256 -11.13 3.82 15.50
C PRO A 256 -9.86 3.15 14.96
N ARG A 257 -9.99 2.29 13.95
CA ARG A 257 -8.83 1.60 13.32
C ARG A 257 -7.88 2.57 12.63
N LEU A 258 -8.41 3.60 11.96
CA LEU A 258 -7.59 4.64 11.36
C LEU A 258 -6.84 5.43 12.44
N LYS A 259 -7.49 5.75 13.56
CA LYS A 259 -6.84 6.46 14.67
C LYS A 259 -5.71 5.63 15.29
N ILE A 260 -5.94 4.34 15.56
CA ILE A 260 -4.89 3.44 16.05
C ILE A 260 -3.73 3.38 15.06
N PHE A 261 -4.02 3.23 13.75
CA PHE A 261 -3.01 3.22 12.71
C PHE A 261 -2.17 4.50 12.67
N LEU A 262 -2.80 5.68 12.73
CA LEU A 262 -2.11 6.96 12.73
C LEU A 262 -1.26 7.16 13.99
N ALA A 263 -1.77 6.77 15.16
CA ALA A 263 -1.03 6.83 16.42
C ALA A 263 0.20 5.91 16.39
N ALA A 264 0.03 4.66 15.96
CA ALA A 264 1.13 3.71 15.80
C ALA A 264 2.16 4.21 14.79
N THR A 265 1.72 4.74 13.64
CA THR A 265 2.59 5.33 12.63
C THR A 265 3.43 6.47 13.21
N PHE A 266 2.82 7.38 13.95
CA PHE A 266 3.55 8.48 14.60
C PHE A 266 4.58 7.97 15.62
N VAL A 267 4.20 7.01 16.47
CA VAL A 267 5.10 6.42 17.46
C VAL A 267 6.28 5.72 16.78
N ILE A 268 6.02 4.93 15.73
CA ILE A 268 7.08 4.25 14.97
C ILE A 268 8.01 5.27 14.32
N MET A 269 7.48 6.32 13.70
CA MET A 269 8.31 7.40 13.14
C MET A 269 9.15 8.10 14.21
N ALA A 270 8.58 8.39 15.38
CA ALA A 270 9.30 9.02 16.48
C ALA A 270 10.43 8.13 17.00
N ILE A 271 10.17 6.84 17.20
CA ILE A 271 11.18 5.84 17.60
C ILE A 271 12.29 5.80 16.55
N LEU A 272 11.93 5.66 15.27
CA LEU A 272 12.90 5.63 14.19
C LEU A 272 13.75 6.91 14.16
N THR A 273 13.14 8.09 14.32
CA THR A 273 13.87 9.37 14.37
C THR A 273 14.85 9.44 15.53
N VAL A 274 14.47 8.91 16.69
CA VAL A 274 15.34 8.88 17.88
C VAL A 274 16.52 7.93 17.68
N VAL A 275 16.26 6.74 17.13
CA VAL A 275 17.28 5.73 16.83
C VAL A 275 18.24 6.22 15.75
N THR A 276 17.75 6.78 14.66
CA THR A 276 18.58 7.22 13.53
C THR A 276 19.40 8.46 13.84
N LYS A 277 18.97 9.31 14.79
CA LYS A 277 19.75 10.47 15.25
C LYS A 277 20.77 10.13 16.35
N HIS A 278 21.01 8.85 16.63
CA HIS A 278 21.90 8.38 17.71
C HIS A 278 21.55 8.94 19.09
N LEU A 279 20.32 9.40 19.28
CA LEU A 279 19.87 9.93 20.59
C LEU A 279 19.75 8.81 21.61
N VAL A 280 19.52 7.58 21.14
CA VAL A 280 19.46 6.35 21.93
C VAL A 280 20.17 5.26 21.14
N PHE A 281 21.07 4.51 21.80
CA PHE A 281 21.94 3.48 21.22
C PHE A 281 22.93 3.98 20.14
N PRO A 282 23.98 4.74 20.53
CA PRO A 282 25.06 5.13 19.62
C PRO A 282 25.66 3.91 18.89
N GLY A 283 25.92 4.03 17.59
CA GLY A 283 26.45 2.95 16.75
C GLY A 283 25.41 2.02 16.09
N THR A 284 24.12 2.16 16.42
CA THR A 284 23.03 1.35 15.80
C THR A 284 22.91 1.63 14.30
N VAL A 285 22.94 2.90 13.93
CA VAL A 285 23.17 3.34 12.56
C VAL A 285 24.65 3.66 12.42
N ASN A 286 25.29 3.21 11.36
CA ASN A 286 26.70 3.46 11.07
C ASN A 286 26.93 3.34 9.56
N ASP A 287 28.16 3.62 9.11
CA ASP A 287 28.50 3.66 7.69
C ASP A 287 28.28 2.30 6.99
N ASP A 288 28.29 1.18 7.72
CA ASP A 288 28.07 -0.15 7.17
C ASP A 288 26.59 -0.48 6.91
N ASN A 289 25.65 0.26 7.53
CA ASN A 289 24.23 -0.09 7.50
C ASN A 289 23.26 1.09 7.30
N VAL A 290 23.78 2.30 7.10
CA VAL A 290 22.98 3.52 7.01
C VAL A 290 21.94 3.47 5.89
N GLY A 291 22.26 2.84 4.77
CA GLY A 291 21.34 2.67 3.64
C GLY A 291 20.10 1.84 4.02
N TRP A 292 20.27 0.76 4.79
CA TRP A 292 19.12 -0.05 5.23
C TRP A 292 18.19 0.74 6.14
N TRP A 293 18.76 1.50 7.08
CA TRP A 293 18.00 2.34 7.99
C TRP A 293 17.24 3.45 7.27
N GLU A 294 17.87 4.13 6.32
CA GLU A 294 17.22 5.17 5.53
C GLU A 294 16.04 4.63 4.71
N ARG A 295 16.20 3.47 4.07
CA ARG A 295 15.11 2.83 3.31
C ARG A 295 13.96 2.41 4.22
N ALA A 296 14.26 1.78 5.36
CA ALA A 296 13.23 1.43 6.34
C ALA A 296 12.48 2.67 6.83
N TYR A 297 13.21 3.76 7.11
CA TYR A 297 12.66 5.05 7.47
C TYR A 297 11.75 5.61 6.37
N ALA A 298 12.21 5.63 5.12
CA ALA A 298 11.47 6.14 3.97
C ALA A 298 10.18 5.34 3.71
N ILE A 299 10.22 4.00 3.83
CA ILE A 299 9.04 3.14 3.70
C ILE A 299 7.98 3.54 4.72
N VAL A 300 8.37 3.68 5.99
CA VAL A 300 7.45 4.09 7.05
C VAL A 300 6.95 5.51 6.81
N LEU A 301 7.82 6.43 6.38
CA LEU A 301 7.49 7.84 6.15
C LEU A 301 6.48 8.04 5.01
N VAL A 302 6.53 7.21 3.97
CA VAL A 302 5.75 7.41 2.73
C VAL A 302 4.54 6.48 2.66
N CYS A 303 4.65 5.19 3.02
CA CYS A 303 3.60 4.21 2.73
C CYS A 303 2.30 4.44 3.51
N TRP A 304 2.39 5.01 4.72
CA TRP A 304 1.21 5.27 5.55
C TRP A 304 0.25 6.26 4.90
N VAL A 305 0.76 7.19 4.07
CA VAL A 305 -0.03 8.18 3.34
C VAL A 305 -1.05 7.50 2.43
N GLY A 306 -0.63 6.45 1.71
CA GLY A 306 -1.53 5.72 0.82
C GLY A 306 -2.64 4.99 1.57
N ILE A 307 -2.32 4.37 2.70
CA ILE A 307 -3.29 3.70 3.57
C ILE A 307 -4.29 4.71 4.14
N ALA A 308 -3.80 5.82 4.70
CA ALA A 308 -4.65 6.86 5.27
C ALA A 308 -5.56 7.51 4.21
N ALA A 309 -5.02 7.80 3.02
CA ALA A 309 -5.78 8.37 1.91
C ALA A 309 -6.90 7.43 1.45
N TRP A 310 -6.60 6.14 1.32
CA TRP A 310 -7.60 5.14 0.98
C TRP A 310 -8.72 5.01 2.02
N VAL A 311 -8.37 4.94 3.31
CA VAL A 311 -9.39 4.82 4.37
C VAL A 311 -10.27 6.07 4.40
N LEU A 312 -9.71 7.26 4.20
CA LEU A 312 -10.48 8.50 4.11
C LEU A 312 -11.38 8.54 2.87
N ASP A 313 -10.94 8.04 1.71
CA ASP A 313 -11.79 7.93 0.51
C ASP A 313 -13.03 7.08 0.81
N ARG A 314 -12.84 5.94 1.48
CA ARG A 314 -13.94 5.07 1.90
C ARG A 314 -14.88 5.76 2.89
N LYS A 315 -14.37 6.61 3.77
CA LYS A 315 -15.19 7.39 4.70
C LYS A 315 -16.01 8.46 4.01
N LEU A 316 -15.42 9.19 3.06
CA LEU A 316 -16.15 10.15 2.22
C LEU A 316 -17.24 9.46 1.40
N LEU A 317 -16.96 8.27 0.87
CA LEU A 317 -17.96 7.46 0.16
C LEU A 317 -19.12 7.04 1.07
N GLN A 318 -18.83 6.61 2.30
CA GLN A 318 -19.87 6.24 3.27
C GLN A 318 -20.78 7.44 3.57
N ASP A 319 -20.21 8.63 3.78
CA ASP A 319 -20.97 9.85 4.01
C ASP A 319 -21.73 10.31 2.75
N ALA A 320 -21.15 10.16 1.55
CA ALA A 320 -21.81 10.47 0.28
C ALA A 320 -23.04 9.59 0.01
N VAL A 321 -23.01 8.33 0.42
CA VAL A 321 -24.17 7.41 0.32
C VAL A 321 -25.24 7.77 1.36
N LYS A 322 -24.84 8.15 2.58
CA LYS A 322 -25.79 8.56 3.63
C LYS A 322 -26.46 9.92 3.34
N PHE A 323 -25.71 10.84 2.74
CA PHE A 323 -26.15 12.20 2.46
C PHE A 323 -25.90 12.55 0.99
N PRO A 324 -26.69 11.98 0.06
CA PRO A 324 -26.53 12.24 -1.36
C PRO A 324 -26.70 13.73 -1.66
N GLN A 325 -25.93 14.22 -2.65
CA GLN A 325 -26.18 15.55 -3.20
C GLN A 325 -27.59 15.54 -3.81
N ARG A 326 -28.49 16.43 -3.36
CA ARG A 326 -29.63 16.81 -4.20
C ARG A 326 -29.03 17.51 -5.41
N LEU A 327 -28.96 16.79 -6.54
CA LEU A 327 -28.85 17.46 -7.83
C LEU A 327 -30.07 18.39 -7.91
N PRO A 328 -29.93 19.65 -8.38
CA PRO A 328 -31.12 20.43 -8.73
C PRO A 328 -31.96 19.54 -9.64
N ASP A 329 -33.23 19.35 -9.30
CA ASP A 329 -34.17 18.56 -10.08
C ASP A 329 -33.96 18.93 -11.54
N ALA A 330 -33.70 17.94 -12.39
CA ALA A 330 -33.75 18.18 -13.82
C ALA A 330 -35.07 18.89 -14.07
N ALA A 331 -35.00 20.12 -14.60
CA ALA A 331 -36.17 20.97 -14.80
C ALA A 331 -37.29 20.09 -15.36
N PRO A 332 -38.52 20.15 -14.79
CA PRO A 332 -39.61 19.29 -15.24
C PRO A 332 -39.69 19.42 -16.75
N ALA A 333 -39.59 18.28 -17.45
CA ALA A 333 -39.66 18.24 -18.89
C ALA A 333 -40.88 19.07 -19.31
N VAL A 334 -40.62 20.16 -20.03
CA VAL A 334 -41.67 20.96 -20.66
C VAL A 334 -42.47 19.97 -21.51
N LYS A 335 -43.69 19.65 -21.07
CA LYS A 335 -44.61 18.89 -21.90
C LYS A 335 -44.83 19.71 -23.18
N PRO A 336 -44.65 19.12 -24.38
CA PRO A 336 -45.18 19.75 -25.57
C PRO A 336 -46.70 19.58 -25.54
N GLY A 337 -47.43 20.71 -25.59
CA GLY A 337 -48.89 20.76 -25.63
C GLY A 337 -49.47 21.73 -24.62
#